data_AF-A0A9D4PNP1-F1
#
_entry.id   AF-A0A9D4PNP1-F1
#
_cell.length_a   1.000
_cell.length_b   1.000
_cell.length_c   1.000
_cell.angle_alpha   90.00
_cell.angle_beta   90.00
_cell.angle_gamma   90.00
#
_symmetry.space_group_name_H-M   'P 1'
#
loop_
_entity.id
_entity.type
_entity.pdbx_description
1 polymer ?
#
loop_
_entity_poly.entity_id
_entity_poly.type
_entity_poly.pdbx_seq_one_letter_code
_entity_poly.pdbx_strand_id
1 'polypeptide(L)'
;MLDQEGREVPGNRGYKYFGAAKDLPGVRELFEQEPPPPPRRTRAEIMRDIDADYYGYRDDDDGVLVPLEQEQEKVAIAKAVRQWKAKKKGVKSAAEGDQATASSAKDEEDIYAVEPESDEEMDDEPTAESAEEQARFIAHVPVPSQKEQEAEEVKEMLGLQ
;
A
#
# COMPACT_ATOMS: atom_id res chain seq x y z
N MET A 1 20.99 -6.64 53.93
CA MET A 1 20.09 -7.81 54.15
C MET A 1 20.86 -9.05 53.72
N LEU A 2 20.43 -10.29 53.96
CA LEU A 2 21.23 -11.46 53.63
C LEU A 2 20.29 -12.47 52.97
N ASP A 3 20.64 -13.02 51.80
CA ASP A 3 19.81 -14.02 51.13
C ASP A 3 19.77 -15.32 51.96
N GLN A 4 18.88 -16.25 51.62
CA GLN A 4 18.66 -17.49 52.37
C GLN A 4 19.94 -18.31 52.57
N GLU A 5 20.95 -18.13 51.71
CA GLU A 5 22.28 -18.77 51.76
C GLU A 5 23.33 -18.02 52.60
N GLY A 6 22.97 -16.90 53.24
CA GLY A 6 23.92 -16.19 54.09
C GLY A 6 24.79 -15.16 53.36
N ARG A 7 24.34 -14.63 52.21
CA ARG A 7 25.04 -13.62 51.39
C ARG A 7 24.45 -12.21 51.48
N GLU A 8 25.26 -11.16 51.65
CA GLU A 8 24.78 -9.78 51.88
C GLU A 8 24.03 -9.18 50.68
N VAL A 9 22.71 -9.10 50.79
CA VAL A 9 21.83 -8.19 50.06
C VAL A 9 22.28 -6.74 50.33
N PRO A 10 22.75 -6.03 49.30
CA PRO A 10 23.26 -4.68 49.43
C PRO A 10 22.11 -3.70 49.74
N GLY A 11 22.24 -2.92 50.82
CA GLY A 11 21.33 -1.78 51.09
C GLY A 11 20.97 -1.50 52.55
N ASN A 12 20.87 -2.52 53.42
CA ASN A 12 20.36 -2.33 54.79
C ASN A 12 21.45 -2.47 55.85
N ARG A 13 21.88 -1.34 56.43
CA ARG A 13 22.88 -1.24 57.52
C ARG A 13 22.22 -1.29 58.91
N GLY A 14 21.48 -2.35 59.21
CA GLY A 14 20.78 -2.56 60.49
C GLY A 14 21.17 -3.86 61.20
N TYR A 15 20.47 -4.19 62.29
CA TYR A 15 20.61 -5.47 63.02
C TYR A 15 20.36 -6.66 62.09
N LYS A 16 21.17 -7.70 62.20
CA LYS A 16 21.14 -8.89 61.34
C LYS A 16 20.42 -10.03 62.06
N TYR A 17 19.38 -10.60 61.44
CA TYR A 17 18.63 -11.74 61.97
C TYR A 17 19.25 -13.04 61.43
N PHE A 18 19.79 -13.87 62.32
CA PHE A 18 20.44 -15.15 61.96
C PHE A 18 19.70 -16.35 62.59
N GLY A 19 19.81 -17.52 61.94
CA GLY A 19 19.21 -18.76 62.45
C GLY A 19 17.71 -18.64 62.66
N ALA A 20 17.21 -19.17 63.79
CA ALA A 20 15.78 -19.16 64.12
C ALA A 20 15.17 -17.76 64.28
N ALA A 21 15.98 -16.71 64.47
CA ALA A 21 15.48 -15.35 64.63
C ALA A 21 14.89 -14.78 63.32
N LYS A 22 15.24 -15.37 62.16
CA LYS A 22 14.64 -14.99 60.87
C LYS A 22 13.23 -15.56 60.68
N ASP A 23 12.93 -16.66 61.37
CA ASP A 23 11.67 -17.40 61.25
C ASP A 23 10.59 -16.88 62.23
N LEU A 24 10.91 -15.85 63.00
CA LEU A 24 9.96 -15.17 63.88
C LEU A 24 8.85 -14.48 63.07
N PRO A 25 7.59 -14.54 63.52
CA PRO A 25 6.49 -13.83 62.89
C PRO A 25 6.79 -12.31 62.86
N GLY A 26 6.50 -11.66 61.74
CA GLY A 26 6.89 -10.27 61.46
C GLY A 26 8.29 -10.11 60.88
N VAL A 27 9.33 -10.78 61.39
CA VAL A 27 10.67 -10.72 60.77
C VAL A 27 10.69 -11.50 59.46
N ARG A 28 10.02 -12.66 59.40
CA ARG A 28 9.91 -13.48 58.20
C ARG A 28 9.26 -12.71 57.03
N GLU A 29 8.20 -11.97 57.32
CA GLU A 29 7.43 -11.18 56.35
C GLU A 29 8.25 -10.03 55.73
N LEU A 30 9.26 -9.50 56.45
CA LEU A 30 10.15 -8.46 55.91
C LEU A 30 11.14 -8.97 54.85
N PHE A 31 11.35 -10.29 54.78
CA PHE A 31 12.30 -10.92 53.86
C PHE A 31 11.64 -11.85 52.84
N GLU A 32 10.36 -12.19 53.04
CA GLU A 32 9.54 -12.84 52.01
C GLU A 32 9.38 -11.88 50.82
N GLN A 33 10.02 -12.21 49.69
CA GLN A 33 9.83 -11.44 48.46
C GLN A 33 8.39 -11.60 47.97
N GLU A 34 7.77 -10.49 47.57
CA GLU A 34 6.47 -10.53 46.91
C GLU A 34 6.53 -11.50 45.72
N PRO A 35 5.49 -12.33 45.51
CA PRO A 35 5.48 -13.24 44.38
C PRO A 35 5.67 -12.44 43.09
N PRO A 36 6.49 -12.93 42.14
CA PRO A 36 6.73 -12.21 40.90
C PRO A 36 5.40 -11.91 40.20
N PRO A 37 5.24 -10.72 39.60
CA PRO A 37 4.01 -10.37 38.92
C PRO A 37 3.72 -11.37 37.81
N PRO A 38 2.43 -11.61 37.50
CA PRO A 38 2.05 -12.54 36.44
C PRO A 38 2.72 -12.15 35.12
N PRO A 39 3.14 -13.13 34.30
CA PRO A 39 3.79 -12.85 33.04
C PRO A 39 2.86 -12.05 32.12
N ARG A 40 3.43 -11.05 31.44
CA ARG A 40 2.72 -10.29 30.40
C ARG A 40 2.46 -11.20 29.20
N ARG A 41 1.39 -10.90 28.45
CA ARG A 41 1.11 -11.59 27.19
C ARG A 41 2.31 -11.56 26.27
N THR A 42 2.65 -12.70 25.70
CA THR A 42 3.76 -12.81 24.76
C THR A 42 3.38 -12.17 23.42
N ARG A 43 4.37 -11.73 22.64
CA ARG A 43 4.13 -11.16 21.30
C ARG A 43 3.39 -12.15 20.40
N ALA A 44 3.67 -13.45 20.54
CA ALA A 44 3.00 -14.51 19.79
C ALA A 44 1.51 -14.62 20.12
N GLU A 45 1.13 -14.46 21.40
CA GLU A 45 -0.29 -14.43 21.80
C GLU A 45 -1.01 -13.21 21.23
N ILE A 46 -0.37 -12.04 21.24
CA ILE A 46 -0.95 -10.82 20.68
C ILE A 46 -1.13 -10.97 19.16
N MET A 47 -0.13 -11.50 18.47
CA MET A 47 -0.18 -11.73 17.02
C MET A 47 -1.19 -12.79 16.60
N ARG A 48 -1.56 -13.70 17.50
CA ARG A 48 -2.55 -14.75 17.22
C ARG A 48 -3.94 -14.17 17.00
N ASP A 49 -4.27 -13.09 17.71
CA ASP A 49 -5.57 -12.44 17.68
C ASP A 49 -5.63 -11.32 16.63
N ILE A 50 -4.53 -11.07 15.90
CA ILE A 50 -4.48 -10.10 14.79
C ILE A 50 -4.86 -10.82 13.50
N ASP A 51 -6.04 -10.51 12.99
CA ASP A 51 -6.61 -11.07 11.78
C ASP A 51 -6.64 -10.05 10.62
N ALA A 52 -7.25 -10.43 9.49
CA ALA A 52 -7.42 -9.55 8.34
C ALA A 52 -8.32 -8.34 8.67
N ASP A 53 -9.23 -8.51 9.61
CA ASP A 53 -10.17 -7.49 10.07
C ASP A 53 -9.41 -6.37 10.81
N TYR A 54 -8.36 -6.70 11.58
CA TYR A 54 -7.45 -5.70 12.16
C TYR A 54 -6.81 -4.76 11.12
N TYR A 55 -6.56 -5.27 9.91
CA TYR A 55 -6.01 -4.50 8.80
C TYR A 55 -7.08 -3.92 7.87
N GLY A 56 -8.37 -4.07 8.21
CA GLY A 56 -9.48 -3.49 7.45
C GLY A 56 -9.76 -4.14 6.10
N TYR A 57 -9.19 -5.33 5.81
CA TYR A 57 -9.35 -5.98 4.50
C TYR A 57 -10.80 -6.36 4.14
N ARG A 58 -11.73 -6.32 5.11
CA ARG A 58 -13.14 -6.68 4.92
C ARG A 58 -14.09 -5.49 5.08
N ASP A 59 -13.59 -4.30 5.41
CA ASP A 59 -14.43 -3.12 5.58
C ASP A 59 -15.05 -2.68 4.24
N ASP A 60 -14.40 -2.98 3.11
CA ASP A 60 -14.93 -2.70 1.77
C ASP A 60 -15.98 -3.73 1.31
N ASP A 61 -16.02 -4.92 1.91
CA ASP A 61 -16.88 -6.05 1.50
C ASP A 61 -18.26 -6.05 2.18
N ASP A 62 -18.49 -5.19 3.17
CA ASP A 62 -19.76 -5.12 3.92
C ASP A 62 -20.93 -4.50 3.12
N GLY A 63 -20.62 -3.91 1.97
CA GLY A 63 -21.57 -3.26 1.06
C GLY A 63 -22.11 -1.92 1.57
N VAL A 64 -21.59 -1.38 2.67
CA VAL A 64 -21.99 -0.07 3.23
C VAL A 64 -21.40 1.07 2.39
N LEU A 65 -20.23 0.86 1.78
CA LEU A 65 -19.54 1.90 1.01
C LEU A 65 -20.31 2.31 -0.25
N VAL A 66 -20.84 1.34 -1.01
CA VAL A 66 -21.55 1.55 -2.29
C VAL A 66 -22.72 2.55 -2.19
N PRO A 67 -23.69 2.43 -1.27
CA PRO A 67 -24.79 3.39 -1.17
C PRO A 67 -24.31 4.79 -0.78
N LEU A 68 -23.30 4.89 0.10
CA LEU A 68 -22.73 6.18 0.52
C LEU A 68 -22.02 6.87 -0.65
N GLU A 69 -21.28 6.12 -1.47
CA GLU A 69 -20.63 6.61 -2.68
C GLU A 69 -21.65 7.12 -3.69
N GLN A 70 -22.75 6.39 -3.92
CA GLN A 70 -23.81 6.83 -4.84
C GLN A 70 -24.47 8.15 -4.39
N GLU A 71 -24.63 8.35 -3.09
CA GLU A 71 -25.13 9.63 -2.56
C GLU A 71 -24.16 10.77 -2.80
N GLN A 72 -22.86 10.55 -2.51
CA GLN A 72 -21.82 11.55 -2.72
C GLN A 72 -21.59 11.85 -4.21
N GLU A 73 -21.68 10.84 -5.07
CA GLU A 73 -21.55 10.98 -6.52
C GLU A 73 -22.61 11.94 -7.06
N LYS A 74 -23.87 11.79 -6.65
CA LYS A 74 -24.96 12.71 -7.05
C LYS A 74 -24.67 14.16 -6.64
N VAL A 75 -24.13 14.37 -5.44
CA VAL A 75 -23.76 15.70 -4.94
C VAL A 75 -22.59 16.27 -5.74
N ALA A 76 -21.56 15.46 -6.01
CA ALA A 76 -20.40 15.86 -6.80
C ALA A 76 -20.79 16.25 -8.23
N ILE A 77 -21.63 15.43 -8.89
CA ILE A 77 -22.16 15.72 -10.23
C ILE A 77 -22.95 17.03 -10.22
N ALA A 78 -23.87 17.21 -9.27
CA ALA A 78 -24.65 18.44 -9.17
C ALA A 78 -23.76 19.68 -8.99
N LYS A 79 -22.71 19.58 -8.16
CA LYS A 79 -21.73 20.66 -7.96
C LYS A 79 -20.95 20.96 -9.23
N ALA A 80 -20.45 19.94 -9.94
CA ALA A 80 -19.71 20.08 -11.19
C ALA A 80 -20.58 20.71 -12.28
N VAL A 81 -21.82 20.24 -12.44
CA VAL A 81 -22.79 20.81 -13.39
C VAL A 81 -23.09 22.27 -13.07
N ARG A 82 -23.25 22.63 -11.79
CA ARG A 82 -23.46 24.02 -11.37
C ARG A 82 -22.27 24.90 -11.74
N GLN A 83 -21.05 24.44 -11.46
CA GLN A 83 -19.82 25.17 -11.78
C GLN A 83 -19.66 25.33 -13.30
N TRP A 84 -19.89 24.28 -14.08
CA TRP A 84 -19.85 24.34 -15.55
C TRP A 84 -20.89 25.31 -16.11
N LYS A 85 -22.14 25.28 -15.61
CA LYS A 85 -23.18 26.23 -16.01
C LYS A 85 -22.80 27.67 -15.67
N ALA A 86 -22.22 27.91 -14.49
CA ALA A 86 -21.75 29.23 -14.09
C ALA A 86 -20.61 29.74 -14.99
N LYS A 87 -19.61 28.90 -15.27
CA LYS A 87 -18.51 29.23 -16.19
C LYS A 87 -19.04 29.51 -17.60
N LYS A 88 -19.93 28.66 -18.12
CA LYS A 88 -20.54 28.84 -19.44
C LYS A 88 -21.40 30.10 -19.51
N LYS A 89 -22.15 30.43 -18.45
CA LYS A 89 -22.90 31.71 -18.38
C LYS A 89 -21.95 32.91 -18.36
N GLY A 90 -20.86 32.85 -17.59
CA GLY A 90 -19.82 33.89 -17.55
C GLY A 90 -19.14 34.09 -18.90
N VAL A 91 -18.82 33.01 -19.61
CA VAL A 91 -18.26 33.04 -20.97
C VAL A 91 -19.28 33.59 -21.97
N LYS A 92 -20.56 33.22 -21.87
CA LYS A 92 -21.61 33.77 -22.74
C LYS A 92 -21.85 35.27 -22.50
N SER A 93 -21.89 35.73 -21.24
CA SER A 93 -22.02 37.15 -20.93
C SER A 93 -20.77 37.95 -21.32
N ALA A 94 -19.59 37.33 -21.35
CA ALA A 94 -18.37 37.96 -21.85
C ALA A 94 -18.32 38.00 -23.39
N ALA A 95 -18.78 36.94 -24.07
CA ALA A 95 -18.84 36.86 -25.53
C ALA A 95 -19.91 37.77 -26.16
N GLU A 96 -20.98 38.12 -25.42
CA GLU A 96 -22.00 39.07 -25.88
C GLU A 96 -21.57 40.55 -25.70
N GLY A 97 -20.49 40.79 -24.96
CA GLY A 97 -19.89 42.12 -24.73
C GLY A 97 -18.60 42.39 -25.50
N ASP A 98 -17.99 41.40 -26.16
CA ASP A 98 -16.73 41.60 -26.86
C ASP A 98 -16.61 40.65 -28.06
N GLN A 99 -16.87 41.19 -29.25
CA GLN A 99 -16.59 40.54 -30.54
C GLN A 99 -15.08 40.61 -30.83
N ALA A 100 -14.23 40.10 -29.92
CA ALA A 100 -12.77 40.25 -30.08
C ALA A 100 -11.86 39.27 -29.32
N THR A 101 -12.28 38.06 -28.90
CA THR A 101 -11.29 37.05 -28.40
C THR A 101 -11.65 35.61 -28.77
N ALA A 102 -11.57 35.30 -30.07
CA ALA A 102 -11.69 33.95 -30.62
C ALA A 102 -10.40 33.13 -30.45
N SER A 103 -9.98 32.83 -29.20
CA SER A 103 -8.75 32.04 -28.96
C SER A 103 -8.78 31.15 -27.72
N SER A 104 -9.94 30.63 -27.30
CA SER A 104 -10.01 29.62 -26.23
C SER A 104 -11.20 28.64 -26.39
N ALA A 105 -11.58 28.38 -27.64
CA ALA A 105 -12.60 27.39 -27.99
C ALA A 105 -12.06 26.35 -29.01
N LYS A 106 -10.74 26.17 -29.05
CA LYS A 106 -10.04 25.22 -29.95
C LYS A 106 -9.60 23.91 -29.26
N ASP A 107 -9.90 23.70 -27.99
CA ASP A 107 -9.36 22.56 -27.24
C ASP A 107 -10.40 21.46 -26.93
N GLU A 108 -11.22 21.10 -27.91
CA GLU A 108 -11.91 19.79 -27.93
C GLU A 108 -11.96 19.28 -29.37
N GLU A 109 -10.79 19.15 -30.01
CA GLU A 109 -10.66 18.30 -31.20
C GLU A 109 -10.77 16.83 -30.72
N ASP A 110 -11.74 16.10 -31.26
CA ASP A 110 -11.98 14.70 -30.94
C ASP A 110 -10.82 13.86 -31.47
N ILE A 111 -9.90 13.48 -30.57
CA ILE A 111 -8.66 12.77 -30.87
C ILE A 111 -8.95 11.39 -31.53
N TYR A 112 -10.20 10.92 -31.49
CA TYR A 112 -10.65 9.68 -32.12
C TYR A 112 -11.38 9.88 -33.46
N ALA A 113 -11.45 11.11 -33.98
CA ALA A 113 -11.91 11.36 -35.33
C ALA A 113 -10.87 10.86 -36.33
N VAL A 114 -11.04 9.62 -36.82
CA VAL A 114 -10.21 9.08 -37.91
C VAL A 114 -10.63 9.78 -39.20
N GLU A 115 -9.80 10.72 -39.67
CA GLU A 115 -9.90 11.23 -41.03
C GLU A 115 -9.60 10.09 -42.02
N PRO A 116 -10.42 9.85 -43.05
CA PRO A 116 -10.13 8.84 -44.06
C PRO A 116 -9.06 9.37 -45.01
N GLU A 117 -7.80 9.27 -44.61
CA GLU A 117 -6.65 9.61 -45.44
C GLU A 117 -6.23 8.43 -46.33
N SER A 118 -5.97 8.84 -47.56
CA SER A 118 -5.55 8.13 -48.76
C SER A 118 -4.30 7.27 -48.59
N ASP A 119 -4.29 6.16 -49.33
CA ASP A 119 -3.18 5.24 -49.52
C ASP A 119 -2.08 5.91 -50.37
N GLU A 120 -1.22 6.73 -49.75
CA GLU A 120 0.02 7.22 -50.36
C GLU A 120 1.23 6.75 -49.53
N GLU A 121 2.03 5.86 -50.14
CA GLU A 121 3.27 5.30 -49.62
C GLU A 121 4.25 6.40 -49.17
N MET A 122 4.61 6.41 -47.87
CA MET A 122 5.73 7.20 -47.36
C MET A 122 6.95 6.30 -47.15
N ASP A 123 7.98 6.58 -47.95
CA ASP A 123 9.33 6.01 -47.88
C ASP A 123 10.01 6.24 -46.51
N ASP A 124 10.76 5.22 -46.12
CA ASP A 124 11.53 5.09 -44.87
C ASP A 124 12.82 5.93 -44.93
N GLU A 125 12.96 6.95 -44.05
CA GLU A 125 14.27 7.52 -43.71
C GLU A 125 14.44 7.64 -42.18
N PRO A 126 15.52 7.10 -41.59
CA PRO A 126 15.79 7.25 -40.17
C PRO A 126 16.56 8.54 -39.90
N THR A 127 15.89 9.53 -39.32
CA THR A 127 16.53 10.69 -38.71
C THR A 127 17.07 10.31 -37.33
N ALA A 128 18.37 10.09 -37.25
CA ALA A 128 19.09 10.09 -35.99
C ALA A 128 19.27 11.53 -35.52
N GLU A 129 18.72 11.90 -34.37
CA GLU A 129 19.46 12.54 -33.27
C GLU A 129 18.58 12.95 -32.08
N SER A 130 19.17 12.76 -30.90
CA SER A 130 18.97 13.48 -29.64
C SER A 130 18.25 12.73 -28.51
N ALA A 131 19.07 12.53 -27.48
CA ALA A 131 18.82 11.84 -26.22
C ALA A 131 17.73 12.49 -25.36
N GLU A 132 16.87 11.65 -24.80
CA GLU A 132 16.50 11.54 -23.37
C GLU A 132 15.17 10.77 -23.26
N GLU A 133 15.15 9.53 -23.74
CA GLU A 133 14.06 8.59 -23.47
C GLU A 133 14.51 7.61 -22.40
N GLN A 134 13.74 7.54 -21.31
CA GLN A 134 13.87 6.55 -20.25
C GLN A 134 14.13 5.17 -20.89
N ALA A 135 15.26 4.56 -20.56
CA ALA A 135 15.63 3.25 -21.08
C ALA A 135 14.58 2.21 -20.64
N ARG A 136 13.57 2.01 -21.49
CA ARG A 136 12.62 0.91 -21.41
C ARG A 136 13.41 -0.39 -21.56
N PHE A 137 13.74 -0.99 -20.42
CA PHE A 137 14.42 -2.28 -20.36
C PHE A 137 13.46 -3.35 -20.87
N ILE A 138 13.55 -3.67 -22.15
CA ILE A 138 12.87 -4.81 -22.75
C ILE A 138 13.81 -6.00 -22.64
N ALA A 139 13.58 -6.86 -21.65
CA ALA A 139 14.28 -8.13 -21.55
C ALA A 139 13.66 -9.12 -22.57
N HIS A 140 14.32 -9.28 -23.71
CA HIS A 140 13.90 -10.29 -24.68
C HIS A 140 14.27 -11.69 -24.15
N VAL A 141 13.27 -12.46 -23.76
CA VAL A 141 13.44 -13.88 -23.42
C VAL A 141 13.41 -14.67 -24.74
N PRO A 142 14.44 -15.47 -25.05
CA PRO A 142 14.44 -16.28 -26.27
C PRO A 142 13.34 -17.34 -26.16
N VAL A 143 12.31 -17.22 -27.00
CA VAL A 143 11.25 -18.21 -27.13
C VAL A 143 11.66 -19.21 -28.21
N PRO A 144 11.68 -20.53 -27.93
CA PRO A 144 12.01 -21.54 -28.94
C PRO A 144 11.06 -21.46 -30.14
N SER A 145 11.62 -21.63 -31.33
CA SER A 145 10.82 -21.68 -32.56
C SER A 145 10.00 -22.98 -32.62
N GLN A 146 8.86 -23.00 -33.32
CA GLN A 146 8.01 -24.20 -33.42
C GLN A 146 8.78 -25.46 -33.89
N LYS A 147 9.75 -25.28 -34.78
CA LYS A 147 10.58 -26.39 -35.28
C LYS A 147 11.48 -26.99 -34.21
N GLU A 148 11.96 -26.18 -33.26
CA GLU A 148 12.76 -26.66 -32.13
C GLU A 148 11.90 -27.43 -31.12
N GLN A 149 10.68 -26.97 -30.88
CA GLN A 149 9.72 -27.67 -30.03
C GLN A 149 9.37 -29.05 -30.60
N GLU A 150 9.05 -29.12 -31.89
CA GLU A 150 8.76 -30.40 -32.56
C GLU A 150 9.98 -31.33 -32.59
N ALA A 151 11.18 -30.80 -32.81
CA ALA A 151 12.40 -31.60 -32.79
C ALA A 151 12.71 -32.15 -31.39
N GLU A 152 12.44 -31.38 -30.35
CA GLU A 152 12.60 -31.80 -28.95
C GLU A 152 11.55 -32.84 -28.56
N GLU A 153 10.28 -32.68 -28.96
CA GLU A 153 9.24 -33.69 -28.78
C GLU A 153 9.57 -35.00 -29.50
N VAL A 154 10.11 -34.92 -30.73
CA VAL A 154 10.56 -36.11 -31.48
C VAL A 154 11.77 -36.76 -30.79
N LYS A 155 12.69 -35.97 -30.27
CA LYS A 155 13.87 -36.46 -29.52
C LYS A 155 13.46 -37.13 -28.20
N GLU A 156 12.48 -36.56 -27.49
CA GLU A 156 11.88 -37.12 -26.28
C GLU A 156 11.14 -38.44 -26.59
N MET A 157 10.35 -38.48 -27.67
CA MET A 157 9.69 -39.71 -28.12
C MET A 157 10.66 -40.83 -28.51
N LEU A 158 11.85 -40.48 -29.00
CA LEU A 158 12.91 -41.43 -29.34
C LEU A 158 13.83 -41.76 -28.15
N GLY A 159 13.59 -41.19 -26.97
CA GLY A 159 14.35 -41.47 -25.75
C GLY A 159 15.84 -41.11 -25.82
N LEU A 160 16.20 -40.21 -26.74
CA LEU A 160 17.58 -39.73 -26.90
C LEU A 160 17.75 -38.49 -26.01
N GLN A 161 18.52 -38.58 -24.92
CA GLN A 161 18.95 -37.40 -24.16
C GLN A 161 19.97 -36.57 -24.95
#